data_AF-A0A182YQW6-F1
#
_entry.id   AF-A0A182YQW6-F1
#
_cell.length_a   1.000
_cell.length_b   1.000
_cell.length_c   1.000
_cell.angle_alpha   90.00
_cell.angle_beta   90.00
_cell.angle_gamma   90.00
#
_symmetry.space_group_name_H-M   'P 1'
#
loop_
_entity.id
_entity.type
_entity.pdbx_description
1 polymer ?
#
loop_
_entity_poly.entity_id
_entity_poly.type
_entity_poly.pdbx_seq_one_letter_code
_entity_poly.pdbx_strand_id
1 'polypeptide(L)'
;MSSGSVLLVTVLLMGYLYWSLAQPTNLIEIRCKVMVPKKDPSECAHGAFINTCSKLDCWQGPGQECGENVAGYIRYGQCAPGLRCCNGRCKGCLNGNCFRESCHPTHAFQLRSDPYMPERHMDPLYRLFDYYNNE
;
A
#
# COMPACT_ATOMS: atom_id res chain seq x y z
N MET A 1 -13.21 -1.85 57.36
CA MET A 1 -13.30 -1.41 55.94
C MET A 1 -14.30 -2.31 55.24
N SER A 2 -15.37 -1.76 54.67
CA SER A 2 -16.50 -2.54 54.14
C SER A 2 -16.12 -3.24 52.83
N SER A 3 -16.41 -4.53 52.71
CA SER A 3 -16.14 -5.35 51.52
C SER A 3 -16.77 -4.79 50.25
N GLY A 4 -17.90 -4.09 50.37
CA GLY A 4 -18.57 -3.44 49.24
C GLY A 4 -17.76 -2.29 48.63
N SER A 5 -17.02 -1.54 49.43
CA SER A 5 -16.18 -0.42 48.94
C SER A 5 -14.97 -0.93 48.16
N VAL A 6 -14.40 -2.07 48.56
CA VAL A 6 -13.27 -2.70 47.87
C VAL A 6 -13.70 -3.25 46.51
N LEU A 7 -14.86 -3.91 46.45
CA LEU A 7 -15.42 -4.41 45.19
C LEU A 7 -15.67 -3.29 44.17
N LEU A 8 -16.25 -2.18 44.61
CA LEU A 8 -16.56 -1.04 43.74
C LEU A 8 -15.28 -0.41 43.14
N VAL A 9 -14.24 -0.26 43.96
CA VAL A 9 -12.93 0.25 43.50
C VAL A 9 -12.29 -0.70 42.51
N THR A 10 -12.34 -2.01 42.74
CA THR A 10 -11.76 -3.01 41.81
C THR A 10 -12.48 -3.04 40.46
N VAL A 11 -13.81 -2.93 40.45
CA VAL A 11 -14.60 -2.89 39.20
C VAL A 11 -14.30 -1.62 38.40
N LEU A 12 -14.19 -0.46 39.07
CA LEU A 12 -13.84 0.80 38.42
C LEU A 12 -12.40 0.76 37.84
N LEU A 13 -11.45 0.19 38.57
CA LEU A 13 -10.07 0.02 38.10
C LEU A 13 -9.98 -0.93 36.90
N MET A 14 -10.67 -2.07 36.93
CA MET A 14 -10.70 -3.01 35.82
C MET A 14 -11.38 -2.41 34.58
N GLY A 15 -12.46 -1.64 34.78
CA GLY A 15 -13.12 -0.89 33.71
C GLY A 15 -12.20 0.15 33.08
N TYR A 16 -11.46 0.92 33.88
CA TYR A 16 -10.52 1.94 33.40
C TYR A 16 -9.34 1.34 32.63
N LEU A 17 -8.77 0.24 33.14
CA LEU A 17 -7.69 -0.48 32.47
C LEU A 17 -8.17 -1.04 31.13
N TYR A 18 -9.32 -1.70 31.10
CA TYR A 18 -9.92 -2.23 29.86
C TYR A 18 -10.14 -1.13 28.81
N TRP A 19 -10.65 0.03 29.22
CA TRP A 19 -10.86 1.17 28.31
C TRP A 19 -9.54 1.73 27.75
N SER A 20 -8.49 1.73 28.57
CA SER A 20 -7.16 2.18 28.17
C SER A 20 -6.46 1.20 27.22
N LEU A 21 -6.72 -0.10 27.37
CA LEU A 21 -6.22 -1.18 26.52
C LEU A 21 -6.99 -1.32 25.19
N ALA A 22 -8.19 -0.76 25.07
CA ALA A 22 -8.99 -0.76 23.84
C ALA A 22 -8.52 0.26 22.78
N GLN A 23 -7.36 0.90 22.99
CA GLN A 23 -6.77 1.79 21.99
C GLN A 23 -6.25 0.97 20.79
N PRO A 24 -6.41 1.48 19.55
CA PRO A 24 -5.90 0.79 18.36
C PRO A 24 -4.39 0.64 18.47
N THR A 25 -3.92 -0.61 18.55
CA THR A 25 -2.49 -0.91 18.78
C THR A 25 -1.68 -0.84 17.49
N ASN A 26 -2.35 -0.75 16.33
CA ASN A 26 -1.71 -0.76 15.02
C ASN A 26 -1.96 0.54 14.23
N LEU A 27 -0.90 1.07 13.61
CA LEU A 27 -0.93 2.25 12.75
C LEU A 27 -1.89 2.08 11.55
N ILE A 28 -2.06 0.86 11.04
CA ILE A 28 -3.01 0.54 9.97
C ILE A 28 -4.45 0.74 10.46
N GLU A 29 -4.76 0.29 11.66
CA GLU A 29 -6.10 0.39 12.25
C GLU A 29 -6.49 1.85 12.51
N ILE A 30 -5.55 2.66 13.02
CA ILE A 30 -5.73 4.10 13.18
C ILE A 30 -6.03 4.74 11.81
N ARG A 31 -5.23 4.43 10.79
CA ARG A 31 -5.44 4.96 9.43
C ARG A 31 -6.78 4.55 8.84
N CYS A 32 -7.17 3.29 9.01
CA CYS A 32 -8.47 2.81 8.57
C CYS A 32 -9.62 3.55 9.27
N LYS A 33 -9.49 3.85 10.56
CA LYS A 33 -10.52 4.58 11.32
C LYS A 33 -10.70 6.02 10.82
N VAL A 34 -9.61 6.72 10.53
CA VAL A 34 -9.64 8.12 10.04
C VAL A 34 -9.91 8.25 8.54
N MET A 35 -9.76 7.17 7.76
CA MET A 35 -10.01 7.19 6.33
C MET A 35 -11.48 7.53 6.02
N VAL A 36 -11.69 8.49 5.12
CA VAL A 36 -13.03 8.84 4.64
C VAL A 36 -13.38 7.96 3.44
N PRO A 37 -14.42 7.11 3.54
CA PRO A 37 -14.85 6.29 2.41
C PRO A 37 -15.43 7.17 1.30
N LYS A 38 -15.29 6.72 0.05
CA LYS A 38 -16.02 7.32 -1.07
C LYS A 38 -17.50 6.96 -0.96
N LYS A 39 -18.38 7.91 -1.31
CA LYS A 39 -19.84 7.75 -1.16
C LYS A 39 -20.42 6.87 -2.25
N ASP A 40 -20.01 7.12 -3.49
CA ASP A 40 -20.56 6.44 -4.65
C ASP A 40 -19.47 5.91 -5.58
N PRO A 41 -19.63 4.69 -6.12
CA PRO A 41 -18.65 4.09 -7.03
C PRO A 41 -18.63 4.78 -8.41
N SER A 42 -19.69 5.51 -8.77
CA SER A 42 -19.79 6.28 -10.02
C SER A 42 -18.87 7.50 -10.05
N GLU A 43 -18.40 7.98 -8.90
CA GLU A 43 -17.42 9.06 -8.80
C GLU A 43 -16.00 8.60 -9.23
N CYS A 44 -15.78 7.29 -9.34
CA CYS A 44 -14.47 6.74 -9.63
C CYS A 44 -14.24 6.59 -11.14
N ALA A 45 -13.41 7.48 -11.71
CA ALA A 45 -13.08 7.50 -13.14
C ALA A 45 -12.46 6.19 -13.68
N HIS A 46 -11.82 5.41 -12.82
CA HIS A 46 -11.14 4.16 -13.18
C HIS A 46 -11.75 2.93 -12.50
N GLY A 47 -12.96 3.08 -11.95
CA GLY A 47 -13.66 2.04 -11.18
C GLY A 47 -13.39 2.13 -9.67
N ALA A 48 -14.23 1.43 -8.91
CA ALA A 48 -14.17 1.39 -7.46
C ALA A 48 -13.84 -0.02 -6.95
N PHE A 49 -13.34 -0.10 -5.73
CA PHE A 49 -13.08 -1.36 -5.04
C PHE A 49 -13.29 -1.21 -3.52
N ILE A 50 -13.40 -2.34 -2.83
CA ILE A 50 -13.39 -2.37 -1.37
C ILE A 50 -11.96 -2.59 -0.91
N ASN A 51 -11.43 -1.64 -0.16
CA ASN A 51 -10.04 -1.68 0.30
C ASN A 51 -9.85 -2.56 1.54
N THR A 52 -8.60 -2.67 2.02
CA THR A 52 -8.24 -3.45 3.22
C THR A 52 -8.90 -2.94 4.50
N CYS A 53 -9.38 -1.70 4.52
CA CYS A 53 -10.16 -1.13 5.63
C CYS A 53 -11.67 -1.44 5.52
N SER A 54 -12.08 -2.29 4.59
CA SER A 54 -13.48 -2.59 4.26
C SER A 54 -14.29 -1.35 3.87
N LYS A 55 -13.64 -0.35 3.26
CA LYS A 55 -14.23 0.90 2.80
C LYS A 55 -14.18 1.00 1.29
N LEU A 56 -15.18 1.64 0.69
CA LEU A 56 -15.20 1.94 -0.73
C LEU A 56 -14.13 2.97 -1.07
N ASP A 57 -13.31 2.66 -2.06
CA ASP A 57 -12.25 3.51 -2.58
C ASP A 57 -12.15 3.45 -4.10
N CYS A 58 -11.51 4.44 -4.70
CA CYS A 58 -11.36 4.55 -6.15
C CYS A 58 -9.98 4.07 -6.60
N TRP A 59 -9.94 3.38 -7.74
CA TRP A 59 -8.68 3.08 -8.42
C TRP A 59 -8.03 4.36 -8.95
N GLN A 60 -6.71 4.44 -8.81
CA GLN A 60 -5.88 5.53 -9.32
C GLN A 60 -5.45 5.22 -10.76
N GLY A 61 -5.58 6.22 -11.64
CA GLY A 61 -5.24 6.14 -13.06
C GLY A 61 -3.77 6.43 -13.37
N PRO A 62 -3.37 6.35 -14.65
CA PRO A 62 -1.99 6.62 -15.06
C PRO A 62 -1.52 8.02 -14.64
N GLY A 63 -0.37 8.11 -13.99
CA GLY A 63 0.23 9.35 -13.50
C GLY A 63 -0.30 9.87 -12.16
N GLN A 64 -1.39 9.30 -11.64
CA GLN A 64 -1.92 9.65 -10.32
C GLN A 64 -1.05 9.08 -9.20
N GLU A 65 -1.15 9.69 -8.01
CA GLU A 65 -0.40 9.25 -6.84
C GLU A 65 -0.85 7.86 -6.37
N CYS A 66 0.08 7.11 -5.79
CA CYS A 66 -0.21 5.79 -5.26
C CYS A 66 0.75 5.42 -4.12
N GLY A 67 0.33 4.47 -3.29
CA GLY A 67 1.20 3.84 -2.30
C GLY A 67 1.82 2.56 -2.81
N GLU A 68 3.01 2.20 -2.30
CA GLU A 68 3.66 0.92 -2.63
C GLU A 68 3.33 -0.19 -1.63
N ASN A 69 2.96 0.17 -0.40
CA ASN A 69 2.67 -0.73 0.72
C ASN A 69 1.24 -0.53 1.26
N VAL A 70 0.74 -1.44 2.09
CA VAL A 70 -0.62 -1.36 2.69
C VAL A 70 -0.92 -0.02 3.34
N ALA A 71 0.01 0.51 4.16
CA ALA A 71 -0.16 1.82 4.79
C ALA A 71 -0.17 2.97 3.76
N GLY A 72 0.55 2.80 2.64
CA GLY A 72 0.56 3.72 1.51
C GLY A 72 -0.74 3.66 0.72
N TYR A 73 -1.30 2.47 0.48
CA TYR A 73 -2.59 2.31 -0.19
C TYR A 73 -3.71 3.06 0.51
N ILE A 74 -3.74 3.00 1.85
CA ILE A 74 -4.76 3.72 2.64
C ILE A 74 -4.60 5.25 2.54
N ARG A 75 -3.37 5.74 2.32
CA ARG A 75 -3.08 7.18 2.30
C ARG A 75 -3.15 7.79 0.90
N TYR A 76 -2.59 7.11 -0.08
CA TYR A 76 -2.37 7.61 -1.44
C TYR A 76 -3.21 6.88 -2.49
N GLY A 77 -3.87 5.77 -2.12
CA GLY A 77 -4.67 4.97 -3.03
C GLY A 77 -3.89 3.85 -3.73
N GLN A 78 -4.64 3.00 -4.43
CA GLN A 78 -4.13 1.88 -5.22
C GLN A 78 -4.32 2.16 -6.70
N CYS A 79 -3.34 1.77 -7.51
CA CYS A 79 -3.44 1.89 -8.96
C CYS A 79 -4.46 0.91 -9.54
N ALA A 80 -5.15 1.34 -10.60
CA ALA A 80 -6.08 0.49 -11.34
C ALA A 80 -5.42 -0.80 -11.84
N PRO A 81 -6.19 -1.89 -12.03
CA PRO A 81 -5.66 -3.12 -12.59
C PRO A 81 -4.92 -2.89 -13.91
N GLY A 82 -3.71 -3.43 -14.03
CA GLY A 82 -2.82 -3.22 -15.19
C GLY A 82 -1.84 -2.05 -15.05
N LEU A 83 -1.91 -1.29 -13.96
CA LEU A 83 -0.94 -0.25 -13.62
C LEU A 83 -0.09 -0.68 -12.42
N ARG A 84 1.17 -0.24 -12.38
CA ARG A 84 2.10 -0.48 -11.27
C ARG A 84 2.38 0.83 -10.54
N CYS A 85 2.33 0.81 -9.21
CA CYS A 85 2.81 1.94 -8.43
C CYS A 85 4.33 1.97 -8.42
N CYS A 86 4.93 3.06 -8.88
CA CYS A 86 6.38 3.27 -8.85
C CYS A 86 6.69 4.73 -8.55
N ASN A 87 7.62 4.98 -7.61
CA ASN A 87 8.01 6.33 -7.20
C ASN A 87 6.78 7.17 -6.79
N GLY A 88 5.81 6.51 -6.13
CA GLY A 88 4.56 7.13 -5.70
C GLY A 88 3.58 7.50 -6.82
N ARG A 89 3.78 7.03 -8.06
CA ARG A 89 2.83 7.24 -9.17
C ARG A 89 2.46 5.97 -9.92
N CYS A 90 1.23 5.90 -10.42
CA CYS A 90 0.79 4.80 -11.25
C CYS A 90 1.42 4.89 -12.65
N LYS A 91 2.25 3.91 -13.00
CA LYS A 91 2.88 3.77 -14.32
C LYS A 91 2.21 2.64 -15.10
N GLY A 92 2.21 2.76 -16.42
CA GLY A 92 1.58 1.80 -17.33
C GLY A 92 0.52 2.47 -18.21
N CYS A 93 -0.25 1.65 -18.90
CA CYS A 93 -1.29 2.09 -19.82
C CYS A 93 -2.65 1.57 -19.37
N LEU A 94 -3.64 2.47 -19.35
CA LEU A 94 -5.03 2.13 -19.09
C LEU A 94 -5.89 2.77 -20.17
N ASN A 95 -6.65 1.98 -20.93
CA ASN A 95 -7.54 2.44 -22.00
C ASN A 95 -6.85 3.38 -23.01
N GLY A 96 -5.60 3.08 -23.39
CA GLY A 96 -4.81 3.88 -24.34
C GLY A 96 -4.14 5.13 -23.74
N ASN A 97 -4.47 5.52 -22.50
CA ASN A 97 -3.73 6.56 -21.80
C ASN A 97 -2.54 5.96 -21.06
N CYS A 98 -1.33 6.42 -21.37
CA CYS A 98 -0.09 5.83 -20.87
C CYS A 98 0.74 6.84 -20.10
N PHE A 99 1.18 6.44 -18.92
CA PHE A 99 2.21 7.17 -18.19
C PHE A 99 3.52 6.37 -18.23
N ARG A 100 4.44 6.84 -19.08
CA ARG A 100 5.63 6.07 -19.52
C ARG A 100 6.92 6.38 -18.77
N GLU A 101 6.87 7.21 -17.73
CA GLU A 101 8.04 7.45 -16.89
C GLU A 101 8.56 6.13 -16.30
N SER A 102 9.85 5.88 -16.47
CA SER A 102 10.49 4.65 -16.01
C SER A 102 10.39 4.51 -14.49
N CYS A 103 10.06 3.31 -14.01
CA CYS A 103 10.12 2.96 -12.58
C CYS A 103 11.56 2.86 -12.05
N HIS A 104 12.57 2.89 -12.94
CA HIS A 104 13.96 2.79 -12.51
C HIS A 104 14.44 4.07 -11.82
N PRO A 105 15.29 3.93 -10.78
CA PRO A 105 16.04 5.06 -10.28
C PRO A 105 16.94 5.62 -11.40
N THR A 106 17.19 6.92 -11.38
CA THR A 106 18.09 7.65 -12.30
C THR A 106 19.56 7.28 -12.06
N HIS A 107 19.91 6.01 -12.15
CA HIS A 107 21.28 5.54 -12.18
C HIS A 107 21.54 4.92 -13.56
N ALA A 108 22.70 5.24 -14.15
CA ALA A 108 23.06 4.83 -15.51
C ALA A 108 23.22 3.30 -15.68
N PHE A 109 23.22 2.54 -14.58
CA PHE A 109 23.45 1.11 -14.55
C PHE A 109 22.28 0.40 -13.84
N GLN A 110 21.55 -0.45 -14.57
CA GLN A 110 20.59 -1.40 -14.00
C GLN A 110 21.37 -2.60 -13.46
N LEU A 111 21.44 -2.73 -12.14
CA LEU A 111 21.91 -3.98 -11.52
C LEU A 111 20.90 -5.09 -11.78
N ARG A 112 21.37 -6.31 -12.07
CA ARG A 112 20.51 -7.50 -12.27
C ARG A 112 19.66 -7.84 -11.04
N SER A 113 20.09 -7.39 -9.87
CA SER A 113 19.35 -7.51 -8.61
C SER A 113 18.25 -6.46 -8.43
N ASP A 114 18.05 -5.54 -9.39
CA ASP A 114 17.02 -4.52 -9.32
C ASP A 114 15.63 -5.19 -9.41
N PRO A 115 14.76 -5.10 -8.39
CA PRO A 115 13.44 -5.73 -8.38
C PRO A 115 12.47 -5.17 -9.44
N TYR A 116 12.89 -4.13 -10.16
CA TYR A 116 12.16 -3.54 -11.28
C TYR A 116 12.69 -3.95 -12.65
N MET A 117 13.69 -4.85 -12.72
CA MET A 117 14.20 -5.31 -14.02
C MET A 117 13.10 -6.11 -14.76
N PRO A 118 12.70 -5.72 -15.98
CA PRO A 118 11.84 -6.56 -16.80
C PRO A 118 12.58 -7.87 -17.11
N GLU A 119 11.92 -9.03 -16.99
CA GLU A 119 12.46 -10.32 -17.41
C GLU A 119 12.82 -10.22 -18.89
N ARG A 120 14.11 -10.02 -19.18
CA ARG A 120 14.62 -10.13 -20.54
C ARG A 120 14.75 -11.62 -20.82
N HIS A 121 14.06 -12.10 -21.86
CA HIS A 121 14.37 -13.39 -22.47
C HIS A 121 15.78 -13.24 -23.08
N MET A 122 16.81 -13.48 -22.28
CA MET A 122 18.19 -13.34 -22.70
C MET A 122 18.54 -14.48 -23.64
N ASP A 123 19.10 -14.15 -24.80
CA ASP A 123 19.74 -15.11 -25.68
C ASP A 123 20.75 -15.95 -24.89
N PRO A 124 20.79 -17.28 -25.05
CA PRO A 124 21.63 -18.17 -24.24
C PRO A 124 23.13 -17.86 -24.31
N LEU A 125 23.59 -17.11 -25.32
CA LEU A 125 24.96 -16.59 -25.42
C LEU A 125 25.30 -15.55 -24.34
N TYR A 126 24.34 -14.76 -23.86
CA TYR A 126 24.58 -13.76 -22.82
C TYR A 126 24.83 -14.39 -21.44
N ARG A 127 24.44 -15.65 -21.24
CA ARG A 127 24.69 -16.40 -19.99
C ARG A 127 26.18 -16.72 -19.78
N LEU A 128 26.97 -16.81 -20.87
CA LEU A 128 28.39 -17.13 -20.80
C LEU A 128 29.22 -15.94 -20.29
N PHE A 129 28.82 -14.71 -20.63
CA PHE A 129 29.49 -13.48 -20.21
C PHE A 129 29.19 -13.12 -18.74
N ASP A 130 28.05 -13.54 -18.20
CA ASP A 130 27.71 -13.38 -16.77
C ASP A 130 28.59 -14.24 -15.86
N TYR A 131 29.11 -15.38 -16.34
CA TYR A 131 29.96 -16.26 -15.53
C TYR A 131 31.35 -15.67 -15.26
N TYR A 132 31.85 -14.82 -16.16
CA TYR A 132 33.20 -14.24 -16.08
C TYR A 132 33.27 -12.88 -15.37
N ASN A 133 32.13 -12.26 -15.05
CA ASN A 133 32.09 -10.96 -14.35
C ASN A 133 31.93 -11.08 -12.82
N ASN A 134 31.98 -12.29 -12.26
CA ASN A 134 31.88 -12.54 -10.81
C ASN A 134 33.23 -12.86 -10.14
N GLU A 135 34.36 -12.58 -10.80
CA GLU A 135 35.69 -12.49 -10.15
C GLU A 135 36.06 -11.03 -9.86
#